data_AF-A0A3S0ADG7-F1
#
_entry.id   AF-A0A3S0ADG7-F1
#
_cell.length_a   1.000
_cell.length_b   1.000
_cell.length_c   1.000
_cell.angle_alpha   90.00
_cell.angle_beta   90.00
_cell.angle_gamma   90.00
#
_symmetry.space_group_name_H-M   'P 1'
#
loop_
_entity.id
_entity.type
_entity.pdbx_description
1 polymer ?
#
loop_
_entity_poly.entity_id
_entity_poly.type
_entity_poly.pdbx_seq_one_letter_code
_entity_poly.pdbx_strand_id
1 'polypeptide(L)'
;MSCCTTGLVLAVILTACSTSTIIVKEFKESPLSNKTAPNPTFVITTDDPNIRDSLMLGTIKTKHNTGDCNFRQVKHAAKSEAMKIGGNLLVITEHKLPNTLLNPCHRLKGNIYWVSKPEIYEKEILWSSKRKLEIGDFKASTKEKEFIAATNSYFGYTTSIQSKENMVVVEVDTYFDCESSYFKKNQNQAMVLDHEQLHFDITELYARKFVKRLHNEIVNFQDLVKNAERIGDEVNKELQSKQQEYDAAVYKDLSKQSFWNEWTATALKKLAPYKTKKLNKPYK
;
A
#
# COMPACT_ATOMS: atom_id res chain seq x y z
N MET A 1 26.55 42.99 -41.60
CA MET A 1 26.04 43.16 -40.22
C MET A 1 24.87 42.21 -40.04
N SER A 2 25.11 40.98 -39.60
CA SER A 2 24.04 40.02 -39.31
C SER A 2 23.75 40.05 -37.81
N CYS A 3 22.54 40.49 -37.47
CA CYS A 3 22.01 40.51 -36.12
C CYS A 3 21.54 39.09 -35.78
N CYS A 4 22.17 38.46 -34.78
CA CYS A 4 21.83 37.12 -34.31
C CYS A 4 21.05 37.26 -33.00
N THR A 5 19.73 37.08 -33.04
CA THR A 5 18.88 36.99 -31.85
C THR A 5 18.96 35.57 -31.29
N THR A 6 19.74 35.37 -30.24
CA THR A 6 19.74 34.14 -29.45
C THR A 6 18.57 34.18 -28.46
N GLY A 7 17.53 33.40 -28.75
CA GLY A 7 16.45 33.11 -27.81
C GLY A 7 16.97 32.25 -26.65
N LEU A 8 16.79 32.73 -25.43
CA LEU A 8 17.07 32.00 -24.20
C LEU A 8 16.01 30.89 -24.04
N VAL A 9 16.32 29.67 -24.44
CA VAL A 9 15.46 28.51 -24.13
C VAL A 9 15.66 28.20 -22.64
N LEU A 10 14.69 28.62 -21.83
CA LEU A 10 14.59 28.25 -20.42
C LEU A 10 14.30 26.75 -20.34
N ALA A 11 15.35 25.92 -20.28
CA ALA A 11 15.22 24.50 -20.02
C ALA A 11 14.83 24.31 -18.54
N VAL A 12 13.53 24.23 -18.28
CA VAL A 12 13.00 23.78 -16.99
C VAL A 12 13.33 22.29 -16.86
N ILE A 13 14.47 21.98 -16.25
CA ILE A 13 14.80 20.62 -15.86
C ILE A 13 14.01 20.32 -14.58
N LEU A 14 12.82 19.71 -14.75
CA LEU A 14 12.11 19.08 -13.66
C LEU A 14 12.93 17.87 -13.22
N THR A 15 13.66 17.98 -12.11
CA THR A 15 14.41 16.88 -11.51
C THR A 15 13.44 15.84 -10.95
N ALA A 16 13.13 14.82 -11.75
CA ALA A 16 12.39 13.65 -11.30
C ALA A 16 13.24 12.85 -10.31
N CYS A 17 12.64 12.43 -9.19
CA CYS A 17 13.21 11.41 -8.31
C CYS A 17 13.72 10.23 -9.16
N SER A 18 14.94 9.75 -8.90
CA SER A 18 15.55 8.65 -9.65
C SER A 18 14.73 7.36 -9.49
N THR A 19 13.81 7.10 -10.42
CA THR A 19 12.99 5.89 -10.43
C THR A 19 13.83 4.70 -10.87
N SER A 20 13.78 3.59 -10.14
CA SER A 20 14.43 2.34 -10.54
C SER A 20 14.04 1.96 -11.96
N THR A 21 15.02 1.77 -12.83
CA THR A 21 14.78 1.35 -14.21
C THR A 21 14.43 -0.12 -14.18
N ILE A 22 13.25 -0.45 -14.66
CA ILE A 22 12.73 -1.80 -14.69
C ILE A 22 12.87 -2.34 -16.11
N ILE A 23 13.47 -3.51 -16.27
CA ILE A 23 13.55 -4.22 -17.54
C ILE A 23 12.49 -5.32 -17.53
N VAL A 24 11.60 -5.28 -18.51
CA VAL A 24 10.63 -6.33 -18.78
C VAL A 24 11.11 -7.13 -20.00
N LYS A 25 11.08 -8.46 -19.90
CA LYS A 25 11.25 -9.38 -21.02
C LYS A 25 9.94 -10.12 -21.22
N GLU A 26 9.20 -9.73 -22.24
CA GLU A 26 7.94 -10.35 -22.65
C GLU A 26 8.18 -11.67 -23.39
N PHE A 27 7.23 -12.60 -23.28
CA PHE A 27 7.19 -13.79 -24.11
C PHE A 27 6.24 -13.58 -25.30
N LYS A 28 6.67 -13.99 -26.50
CA LYS A 28 6.05 -13.62 -27.79
C LYS A 28 4.68 -14.24 -28.08
N GLU A 29 4.11 -15.01 -27.16
CA GLU A 29 2.77 -15.57 -27.29
C GLU A 29 1.88 -14.98 -26.19
N SER A 30 1.26 -13.83 -26.45
CA SER A 30 0.13 -13.36 -25.66
C SER A 30 -1.15 -13.57 -26.47
N PRO A 31 -2.00 -14.56 -26.14
CA PRO A 31 -3.33 -14.70 -26.72
C PRO A 31 -4.32 -13.62 -26.25
N LEU A 32 -3.88 -12.66 -25.41
CA LEU A 32 -4.77 -11.83 -24.59
C LEU A 32 -5.17 -10.48 -25.18
N SER A 33 -5.01 -10.23 -26.48
CA SER A 33 -5.43 -8.94 -27.09
C SER A 33 -6.92 -8.61 -26.91
N ASN A 34 -7.75 -9.56 -26.46
CA ASN A 34 -9.20 -9.40 -26.30
C ASN A 34 -9.78 -9.73 -24.91
N LYS A 35 -8.96 -9.90 -23.85
CA LYS A 35 -9.52 -10.02 -22.50
C LYS A 35 -9.66 -8.62 -21.87
N THR A 36 -10.90 -8.27 -21.59
CA THR A 36 -11.35 -7.07 -20.85
C THR A 36 -10.44 -6.76 -19.67
N ALA A 37 -10.17 -5.46 -19.49
CA ALA A 37 -9.28 -4.89 -18.47
C ALA A 37 -9.37 -5.67 -17.15
N PRO A 38 -8.25 -6.19 -16.63
CA PRO A 38 -8.30 -7.02 -15.44
C PRO A 38 -8.78 -6.16 -14.26
N ASN A 39 -9.43 -6.83 -13.30
CA ASN A 39 -9.69 -6.35 -11.95
C ASN A 39 -8.65 -5.30 -11.50
N PRO A 40 -9.02 -4.17 -10.85
CA PRO A 40 -8.04 -3.18 -10.38
C PRO A 40 -7.01 -3.76 -9.39
N THR A 41 -7.27 -4.96 -8.88
CA THR A 41 -6.39 -5.75 -8.05
C THR A 41 -5.13 -6.17 -8.81
N PHE A 42 -3.98 -5.82 -8.24
CA PHE A 42 -2.68 -6.30 -8.69
C PHE A 42 -1.90 -6.78 -7.47
N VAL A 43 -1.44 -8.02 -7.52
CA VAL A 43 -0.77 -8.67 -6.39
C VAL A 43 0.72 -8.77 -6.63
N ILE A 44 1.49 -8.48 -5.57
CA ILE A 44 2.92 -8.79 -5.50
C ILE A 44 3.10 -9.82 -4.39
N THR A 45 3.67 -10.98 -4.72
CA THR A 45 3.95 -12.04 -3.74
C THR A 45 5.37 -12.57 -3.91
N THR A 46 5.93 -13.17 -2.86
CA THR A 46 7.20 -13.92 -2.88
C THR A 46 6.98 -15.43 -2.89
N ASP A 47 5.77 -15.88 -2.57
CA ASP A 47 5.43 -17.29 -2.63
C ASP A 47 5.34 -17.66 -4.09
N ASP A 48 5.95 -18.78 -4.48
CA ASP A 48 5.72 -19.40 -5.78
C ASP A 48 4.47 -20.28 -5.65
N PRO A 49 3.27 -19.78 -5.98
CA PRO A 49 2.09 -20.60 -5.87
C PRO A 49 2.15 -21.65 -6.98
N ASN A 50 1.52 -22.81 -6.77
CA ASN A 50 1.03 -23.57 -7.91
C ASN A 50 -0.06 -22.71 -8.60
N ILE A 51 0.35 -21.79 -9.49
CA ILE A 51 -0.51 -20.74 -10.04
C ILE A 51 -1.45 -21.36 -11.07
N ARG A 52 -2.65 -21.73 -10.61
CA ARG A 52 -3.72 -22.27 -11.45
C ARG A 52 -4.29 -21.18 -12.36
N ASP A 53 -4.80 -21.58 -13.52
CA ASP A 53 -5.47 -20.69 -14.49
C ASP A 53 -4.67 -19.42 -14.82
N SER A 54 -3.36 -19.60 -14.96
CA SER A 54 -2.41 -18.51 -15.16
C SER A 54 -1.78 -18.55 -16.55
N LEU A 55 -1.39 -17.37 -17.03
CA LEU A 55 -0.52 -17.21 -18.19
C LEU A 55 0.70 -16.39 -17.76
N MET A 56 1.88 -16.96 -17.94
CA MET A 56 3.14 -16.23 -17.75
C MET A 56 3.38 -15.30 -18.94
N LEU A 57 3.36 -14.00 -18.70
CA LEU A 57 3.50 -12.97 -19.74
C LEU A 57 4.96 -12.56 -19.97
N GLY A 58 5.80 -12.71 -18.94
CA GLY A 58 7.19 -12.33 -19.03
C GLY A 58 7.92 -12.39 -17.70
N THR A 59 9.12 -11.83 -17.71
CA THR A 59 9.95 -11.68 -16.52
C THR A 59 10.31 -10.21 -16.33
N ILE A 60 10.54 -9.83 -15.08
CA ILE A 60 10.97 -8.50 -14.70
C ILE A 60 12.31 -8.57 -13.98
N LYS A 61 13.16 -7.60 -14.21
CA LYS A 61 14.38 -7.39 -13.42
C LYS A 61 14.68 -5.91 -13.29
N THR A 62 15.19 -5.51 -12.13
CA THR A 62 15.76 -4.17 -11.97
C THR A 62 17.07 -4.04 -12.75
N LYS A 63 17.23 -2.95 -13.50
CA LYS A 63 18.53 -2.52 -14.01
C LYS A 63 19.27 -1.76 -12.91
N HIS A 64 20.60 -1.81 -12.98
CA HIS A 64 21.46 -0.99 -12.12
C HIS A 64 21.09 0.48 -12.30
N ASN A 65 20.80 1.15 -11.19
CA ASN A 65 20.49 2.57 -11.17
C ASN A 65 21.37 3.28 -10.14
N THR A 66 21.70 4.54 -10.44
CA THR A 66 22.36 5.47 -9.55
C THR A 66 21.29 6.29 -8.81
N GLY A 67 21.20 6.17 -7.48
CA GLY A 67 20.29 6.98 -6.65
C GLY A 67 19.71 6.24 -5.44
N ASP A 68 19.14 6.99 -4.50
CA ASP A 68 18.45 6.50 -3.30
C ASP A 68 17.12 5.84 -3.73
N CYS A 69 17.12 4.52 -3.91
CA CYS A 69 15.92 3.77 -4.29
C CYS A 69 15.41 2.97 -3.09
N ASN A 70 14.22 3.29 -2.59
CA ASN A 70 13.60 2.53 -1.51
C ASN A 70 12.86 1.31 -2.10
N PHE A 71 12.75 0.21 -1.36
CA PHE A 71 12.12 -1.02 -1.87
C PHE A 71 10.66 -0.81 -2.31
N ARG A 72 9.92 0.09 -1.65
CA ARG A 72 8.53 0.44 -1.99
C ARG A 72 8.42 1.04 -3.40
N GLN A 73 9.32 1.96 -3.76
CA GLN A 73 9.43 2.56 -5.09
C GLN A 73 9.77 1.50 -6.12
N VAL A 74 10.69 0.58 -5.81
CA VAL A 74 11.04 -0.52 -6.74
C VAL A 74 9.83 -1.42 -6.98
N LYS A 75 9.09 -1.81 -5.93
CA LYS A 75 7.84 -2.58 -6.07
C LYS A 75 6.78 -1.83 -6.89
N HIS A 76 6.62 -0.52 -6.66
CA HIS A 76 5.65 0.30 -7.39
C HIS A 76 6.01 0.42 -8.88
N ALA A 77 7.27 0.68 -9.20
CA ALA A 77 7.77 0.71 -10.58
C ALA A 77 7.59 -0.67 -11.24
N ALA A 78 7.92 -1.75 -10.54
CA ALA A 78 7.76 -3.10 -11.05
C ALA A 78 6.30 -3.47 -11.34
N LYS A 79 5.38 -3.09 -10.44
CA LYS A 79 3.93 -3.19 -10.67
C LYS A 79 3.50 -2.42 -11.92
N SER A 80 3.91 -1.15 -12.04
CA SER A 80 3.57 -0.32 -13.19
C SER A 80 4.00 -0.95 -14.51
N GLU A 81 5.25 -1.42 -14.61
CA GLU A 81 5.73 -2.09 -15.83
C GLU A 81 5.04 -3.43 -16.09
N ALA A 82 4.78 -4.23 -15.05
CA ALA A 82 4.05 -5.49 -15.21
C ALA A 82 2.62 -5.27 -15.72
N MET A 83 1.95 -4.22 -15.26
CA MET A 83 0.61 -3.85 -15.73
C MET A 83 0.60 -3.43 -17.20
N LYS A 84 1.67 -2.78 -17.71
CA LYS A 84 1.74 -2.35 -19.12
C LYS A 84 1.69 -3.52 -20.11
N ILE A 85 2.16 -4.70 -19.70
CA ILE A 85 2.12 -5.91 -20.53
C ILE A 85 0.87 -6.77 -20.24
N GLY A 86 -0.08 -6.27 -19.44
CA GLY A 86 -1.33 -6.96 -19.10
C GLY A 86 -1.27 -7.86 -17.86
N GLY A 87 -0.19 -7.80 -17.08
CA GLY A 87 -0.04 -8.57 -15.85
C GLY A 87 -0.90 -8.04 -14.71
N ASN A 88 -1.42 -8.95 -13.89
CA ASN A 88 -2.13 -8.64 -12.63
C ASN A 88 -1.56 -9.40 -11.42
N LEU A 89 -0.52 -10.20 -11.61
CA LEU A 89 0.24 -10.87 -10.55
C LEU A 89 1.75 -10.80 -10.86
N LEU A 90 2.53 -10.33 -9.89
CA LEU A 90 3.99 -10.35 -9.91
C LEU A 90 4.50 -11.25 -8.80
N VAL A 91 5.17 -12.34 -9.18
CA VAL A 91 5.87 -13.22 -8.24
C VAL A 91 7.34 -12.81 -8.19
N ILE A 92 7.78 -12.26 -7.06
CA ILE A 92 9.18 -11.91 -6.81
C ILE A 92 9.96 -13.20 -6.55
N THR A 93 10.88 -13.53 -7.45
CA THR A 93 11.71 -14.73 -7.37
C THR A 93 13.07 -14.48 -6.72
N GLU A 94 13.51 -13.22 -6.69
CA GLU A 94 14.77 -12.82 -6.06
C GLU A 94 14.67 -11.38 -5.58
N HIS A 95 15.07 -11.12 -4.32
CA HIS A 95 15.29 -9.78 -3.78
C HIS A 95 16.70 -9.68 -3.20
N LYS A 96 17.45 -8.68 -3.63
CA LYS A 96 18.79 -8.36 -3.11
C LYS A 96 18.80 -6.95 -2.55
N LEU A 97 19.30 -6.83 -1.32
CA LEU A 97 19.50 -5.55 -0.66
C LEU A 97 20.54 -4.68 -1.40
N PRO A 98 20.49 -3.35 -1.21
CA PRO A 98 21.56 -2.45 -1.60
C PRO A 98 22.91 -2.91 -1.04
N ASN A 99 23.98 -2.71 -1.81
CA ASN A 99 25.36 -2.85 -1.35
C ASN A 99 26.11 -1.58 -1.72
N THR A 100 26.65 -0.90 -0.71
CA THR A 100 27.34 0.39 -0.81
C THR A 100 28.54 0.40 -1.74
N LEU A 101 29.16 -0.76 -2.03
CA LEU A 101 30.31 -0.86 -2.92
C LEU A 101 29.95 -0.98 -4.42
N LEU A 102 28.79 -1.54 -4.75
CA LEU A 102 28.49 -1.99 -6.11
C LEU A 102 27.08 -1.68 -6.61
N ASN A 103 26.07 -1.43 -5.76
CA ASN A 103 24.74 -1.06 -6.22
C ASN A 103 23.92 -0.44 -5.05
N PRO A 104 23.65 0.87 -5.06
CA PRO A 104 22.96 1.55 -3.95
C PRO A 104 21.45 1.26 -3.89
N CYS A 105 20.92 0.45 -4.81
CA CYS A 105 19.49 0.24 -4.99
C CYS A 105 19.08 -1.22 -4.71
N HIS A 106 17.87 -1.41 -4.19
CA HIS A 106 17.25 -2.73 -4.09
C HIS A 106 17.10 -3.33 -5.49
N ARG A 107 17.49 -4.60 -5.62
CA ARG A 107 17.37 -5.34 -6.88
C ARG A 107 16.30 -6.41 -6.72
N LEU A 108 15.42 -6.49 -7.70
CA LEU A 108 14.42 -7.55 -7.76
C LEU A 108 14.44 -8.26 -9.10
N LYS A 109 14.11 -9.54 -9.07
CA LYS A 109 13.68 -10.31 -10.24
C LYS A 109 12.30 -10.90 -9.93
N GLY A 110 11.52 -11.12 -10.98
CA GLY A 110 10.23 -11.76 -10.83
C GLY A 110 9.62 -12.22 -12.14
N ASN A 111 8.53 -12.95 -11.99
CA ASN A 111 7.71 -13.48 -13.06
C ASN A 111 6.39 -12.72 -13.10
N ILE A 112 6.00 -12.27 -14.29
CA ILE A 112 4.74 -11.54 -14.50
C ILE A 112 3.72 -12.51 -15.05
N TYR A 113 2.56 -12.57 -14.39
CA TYR A 113 1.45 -13.41 -14.79
C TYR A 113 0.19 -12.57 -15.02
N TRP A 114 -0.64 -13.07 -15.93
CA TRP A 114 -2.07 -12.87 -15.89
C TRP A 114 -2.72 -14.06 -15.17
N VAL A 115 -3.60 -13.80 -14.23
CA VAL A 115 -4.43 -14.80 -13.53
C VAL A 115 -5.89 -14.39 -13.54
N SER A 116 -6.80 -15.37 -13.52
CA SER A 116 -8.25 -15.12 -13.56
C SER A 116 -8.79 -14.46 -12.29
N LYS A 117 -8.21 -14.77 -11.12
CA LYS A 117 -8.62 -14.28 -9.79
C LYS A 117 -7.41 -13.86 -8.96
N PRO A 118 -6.81 -12.68 -9.19
CA PRO A 118 -5.61 -12.26 -8.48
C PRO A 118 -5.81 -12.14 -6.96
N GLU A 119 -7.03 -11.84 -6.50
CA GLU A 119 -7.40 -11.64 -5.09
C GLU A 119 -7.01 -12.84 -4.23
N ILE A 120 -7.03 -14.07 -4.76
CA ILE A 120 -6.68 -15.27 -4.00
C ILE A 120 -5.23 -15.25 -3.51
N TYR A 121 -4.35 -14.50 -4.18
CA TYR A 121 -2.95 -14.37 -3.83
C TYR A 121 -2.64 -13.16 -2.93
N GLU A 122 -3.61 -12.30 -2.64
CA GLU A 122 -3.43 -11.14 -1.74
C GLU A 122 -3.18 -11.61 -0.30
N LYS A 123 -2.01 -11.29 0.27
CA LYS A 123 -1.78 -11.50 1.71
C LYS A 123 -2.23 -10.30 2.53
N GLU A 124 -2.08 -9.11 1.94
CA GLU A 124 -2.44 -7.85 2.56
C GLU A 124 -3.09 -6.94 1.54
N ILE A 125 -4.08 -6.17 1.98
CA ILE A 125 -4.77 -5.17 1.18
C ILE A 125 -4.43 -3.79 1.73
N LEU A 126 -3.94 -2.90 0.87
CA LEU A 126 -3.75 -1.49 1.23
C LEU A 126 -5.09 -0.75 1.21
N TRP A 127 -5.34 0.06 2.23
CA TRP A 127 -6.57 0.82 2.31
C TRP A 127 -6.73 1.77 1.13
N SER A 128 -7.91 1.74 0.50
CA SER A 128 -8.29 2.64 -0.58
C SER A 128 -9.79 2.83 -0.58
N SER A 129 -10.25 4.06 -0.79
CA SER A 129 -11.68 4.34 -0.97
C SER A 129 -12.29 3.67 -2.20
N LYS A 130 -11.48 3.07 -3.07
CA LYS A 130 -11.92 2.39 -4.31
C LYS A 130 -11.94 0.86 -4.20
N ARG A 131 -11.33 0.27 -3.16
CA ARG A 131 -11.28 -1.19 -2.96
C ARG A 131 -11.87 -1.50 -1.59
N LYS A 132 -13.15 -1.89 -1.60
CA LYS A 132 -13.85 -2.37 -0.40
C LYS A 132 -13.55 -3.85 -0.19
N LEU A 133 -13.54 -4.28 1.07
CA LEU A 133 -13.34 -5.67 1.44
C LEU A 133 -14.47 -6.55 0.90
N GLU A 134 -14.10 -7.74 0.50
CA GLU A 134 -15.00 -8.81 0.08
C GLU A 134 -14.79 -10.01 0.99
N ILE A 135 -15.78 -10.89 1.10
CA ILE A 135 -15.69 -12.08 1.97
C ILE A 135 -14.48 -12.95 1.59
N GLY A 136 -14.09 -12.98 0.31
CA GLY A 136 -12.91 -13.72 -0.18
C GLY A 136 -11.56 -13.19 0.32
N ASP A 137 -11.53 -11.99 0.89
CA ASP A 137 -10.32 -11.39 1.47
C ASP A 137 -10.00 -11.96 2.87
N PHE A 138 -10.98 -12.60 3.53
CA PHE A 138 -10.84 -13.17 4.86
C PHE A 138 -10.38 -14.63 4.76
N LYS A 139 -9.06 -14.84 4.78
CA LYS A 139 -8.43 -16.12 4.43
C LYS A 139 -7.98 -16.94 5.64
N ALA A 140 -8.01 -16.36 6.84
CA ALA A 140 -7.65 -17.07 8.06
C ALA A 140 -8.66 -18.18 8.37
N SER A 141 -8.17 -19.24 9.01
CA SER A 141 -9.01 -20.36 9.45
C SER A 141 -10.07 -19.89 10.45
N THR A 142 -11.31 -20.35 10.25
CA THR A 142 -12.43 -20.12 11.16
C THR A 142 -12.53 -21.16 12.28
N LYS A 143 -11.64 -22.16 12.30
CA LYS A 143 -11.66 -23.25 13.28
C LYS A 143 -11.39 -22.69 14.68
N GLU A 144 -12.19 -23.11 15.66
CA GLU A 144 -12.05 -22.71 17.08
C GLU A 144 -12.14 -21.20 17.33
N LYS A 145 -12.72 -20.44 16.39
CA LYS A 145 -13.00 -19.02 16.58
C LYS A 145 -14.35 -18.84 17.25
N GLU A 146 -14.48 -17.91 18.18
CA GLU A 146 -15.74 -17.64 18.87
C GLU A 146 -16.65 -16.74 18.02
N PHE A 147 -16.13 -15.63 17.50
CA PHE A 147 -16.90 -14.66 16.72
C PHE A 147 -17.21 -15.13 15.29
N ILE A 148 -18.16 -14.45 14.63
CA ILE A 148 -18.57 -14.77 13.26
C ILE A 148 -17.63 -14.22 12.19
N ALA A 149 -16.88 -13.17 12.50
CA ALA A 149 -15.81 -12.64 11.68
C ALA A 149 -14.83 -11.88 12.58
N ALA A 150 -13.64 -11.59 12.06
CA ALA A 150 -12.73 -10.63 12.66
C ALA A 150 -11.83 -10.01 11.59
N THR A 151 -11.65 -8.71 11.70
CA THR A 151 -10.72 -7.90 10.92
C THR A 151 -9.43 -7.70 11.67
N ASN A 152 -8.31 -8.11 11.06
CA ASN A 152 -6.98 -7.70 11.49
C ASN A 152 -6.47 -6.61 10.55
N SER A 153 -6.50 -5.36 11.03
CA SER A 153 -5.96 -4.21 10.31
C SER A 153 -5.05 -3.38 11.19
N TYR A 154 -4.02 -2.81 10.56
CA TYR A 154 -3.02 -2.00 11.25
C TYR A 154 -2.48 -0.90 10.33
N PHE A 155 -1.74 0.06 10.90
CA PHE A 155 -0.97 1.02 10.11
C PHE A 155 0.51 0.92 10.46
N GLY A 156 1.35 1.21 9.47
CA GLY A 156 2.80 1.20 9.61
C GLY A 156 3.40 2.35 8.83
N TYR A 157 4.64 2.70 9.15
CA TYR A 157 5.36 3.75 8.44
C TYR A 157 6.74 3.31 8.01
N THR A 158 7.21 3.92 6.92
CA THR A 158 8.58 3.76 6.42
C THR A 158 9.21 5.13 6.27
N THR A 159 10.53 5.17 6.41
CA THR A 159 11.31 6.38 6.21
C THR A 159 12.29 6.18 5.05
N SER A 160 12.50 7.22 4.26
CA SER A 160 13.54 7.26 3.24
C SER A 160 14.21 8.62 3.22
N ILE A 161 15.51 8.65 2.99
CA ILE A 161 16.29 9.88 2.94
C ILE A 161 16.40 10.31 1.48
N GLN A 162 16.14 11.59 1.24
CA GLN A 162 16.36 12.29 -0.03
C GLN A 162 17.55 13.21 0.16
N SER A 163 18.75 12.64 -0.06
CA SER A 163 20.01 13.25 0.34
C SER A 163 20.31 14.57 -0.37
N LYS A 164 19.87 14.72 -1.63
CA LYS A 164 20.08 15.94 -2.43
C LYS A 164 19.20 17.09 -1.96
N GLU A 165 17.99 16.78 -1.53
CA GLU A 165 16.98 17.72 -1.05
C GLU A 165 17.13 18.02 0.44
N ASN A 166 18.03 17.32 1.15
CA ASN A 166 18.18 17.36 2.61
C ASN A 166 16.86 17.07 3.35
N MET A 167 16.09 16.09 2.85
CA MET A 167 14.79 15.73 3.40
C MET A 167 14.74 14.26 3.84
N VAL A 168 14.02 13.98 4.92
CA VAL A 168 13.48 12.67 5.23
C VAL A 168 12.01 12.63 4.82
N VAL A 169 11.65 11.57 4.10
CA VAL A 169 10.29 11.28 3.68
C VAL A 169 9.74 10.16 4.56
N VAL A 170 8.61 10.43 5.21
CA VAL A 170 7.83 9.45 5.96
C VAL A 170 6.60 9.09 5.13
N GLU A 171 6.39 7.80 4.89
CA GLU A 171 5.22 7.28 4.20
C GLU A 171 4.49 6.31 5.12
N VAL A 172 3.20 6.53 5.33
CA VAL A 172 2.33 5.74 6.21
C VAL A 172 1.34 4.97 5.36
N ASP A 173 1.21 3.68 5.63
CA ASP A 173 0.29 2.78 4.96
C ASP A 173 -0.65 2.15 5.98
N THR A 174 -1.81 1.72 5.48
CA THR A 174 -2.86 1.07 6.28
C THR A 174 -3.15 -0.26 5.61
N TYR A 175 -3.05 -1.32 6.37
CA TYR A 175 -3.05 -2.70 5.90
C TYR A 175 -4.24 -3.44 6.51
N PHE A 176 -4.88 -4.26 5.69
CA PHE A 176 -5.76 -5.34 6.11
C PHE A 176 -5.03 -6.65 5.85
N ASP A 177 -4.79 -7.44 6.89
CA ASP A 177 -4.12 -8.73 6.81
C ASP A 177 -5.14 -9.82 6.50
N CYS A 178 -5.09 -10.35 5.28
CA CYS A 178 -6.02 -11.36 4.78
C CYS A 178 -5.83 -12.70 5.51
N GLU A 179 -4.59 -13.05 5.84
CA GLU A 179 -4.21 -14.35 6.42
C GLU A 179 -4.48 -14.42 7.93
N SER A 180 -4.65 -13.26 8.57
CA SER A 180 -5.06 -13.13 9.97
C SER A 180 -6.54 -12.78 10.17
N SER A 181 -7.26 -12.40 9.11
CA SER A 181 -8.70 -12.06 9.15
C SER A 181 -9.56 -13.24 8.71
N TYR A 182 -10.65 -13.53 9.41
CA TYR A 182 -11.56 -14.65 9.09
C TYR A 182 -13.02 -14.22 9.00
N PHE A 183 -13.81 -14.97 8.24
CA PHE A 183 -15.25 -14.73 8.08
C PHE A 183 -16.00 -16.06 8.00
N LYS A 184 -16.94 -16.29 8.92
CA LYS A 184 -17.83 -17.47 8.92
C LYS A 184 -19.06 -17.20 8.07
N LYS A 185 -19.49 -18.22 7.32
CA LYS A 185 -20.79 -18.17 6.63
C LYS A 185 -21.91 -17.97 7.64
N ASN A 186 -22.75 -16.96 7.41
CA ASN A 186 -23.86 -16.58 8.26
C ASN A 186 -25.00 -16.01 7.41
N GLN A 187 -26.18 -15.77 8.00
CA GLN A 187 -27.36 -15.30 7.25
C GLN A 187 -27.28 -13.80 6.87
N ASN A 188 -26.50 -13.00 7.61
CA ASN A 188 -26.43 -11.54 7.48
C ASN A 188 -25.07 -11.08 6.94
N GLN A 189 -24.52 -11.79 5.94
CA GLN A 189 -23.13 -11.58 5.51
C GLN A 189 -22.85 -10.13 5.10
N ALA A 190 -23.80 -9.45 4.46
CA ALA A 190 -23.65 -8.05 4.06
C ALA A 190 -23.49 -7.11 5.27
N MET A 191 -24.29 -7.31 6.32
CA MET A 191 -24.20 -6.49 7.54
C MET A 191 -22.90 -6.75 8.29
N VAL A 192 -22.49 -8.02 8.39
CA VAL A 192 -21.22 -8.39 9.04
C VAL A 192 -20.04 -7.84 8.24
N LEU A 193 -20.07 -7.93 6.91
CA LEU A 193 -19.02 -7.37 6.06
C LEU A 193 -18.93 -5.85 6.18
N ASP A 194 -20.05 -5.13 6.30
CA ASP A 194 -20.05 -3.69 6.57
C ASP A 194 -19.41 -3.35 7.92
N HIS A 195 -19.68 -4.17 8.96
CA HIS A 195 -19.04 -4.04 10.27
C HIS A 195 -17.52 -4.23 10.18
N GLU A 196 -17.07 -5.31 9.55
CA GLU A 196 -15.66 -5.60 9.35
C GLU A 196 -14.95 -4.53 8.48
N GLN A 197 -15.61 -4.04 7.45
CA GLN A 197 -15.11 -2.94 6.63
C GLN A 197 -14.89 -1.66 7.45
N LEU A 198 -15.75 -1.38 8.43
CA LEU A 198 -15.62 -0.18 9.24
C LEU A 198 -14.40 -0.23 10.15
N HIS A 199 -14.02 -1.39 10.69
CA HIS A 199 -12.75 -1.55 11.42
C HIS A 199 -11.54 -1.14 10.58
N PHE A 200 -11.53 -1.52 9.30
CA PHE A 200 -10.48 -1.11 8.37
C PHE A 200 -10.50 0.39 8.07
N ASP A 201 -11.70 0.98 7.89
CA ASP A 201 -11.87 2.43 7.69
C ASP A 201 -11.48 3.25 8.93
N ILE A 202 -11.74 2.74 10.15
CA ILE A 202 -11.29 3.33 11.42
C ILE A 202 -9.75 3.25 11.51
N THR A 203 -9.14 2.14 11.12
CA THR A 203 -7.66 2.03 11.09
C THR A 203 -7.04 3.07 10.16
N GLU A 204 -7.62 3.32 8.97
CA GLU A 204 -7.21 4.41 8.09
C GLU A 204 -7.33 5.79 8.76
N LEU A 205 -8.44 6.04 9.47
CA LEU A 205 -8.64 7.29 10.19
C LEU A 205 -7.48 7.53 11.17
N TYR A 206 -7.06 6.50 11.90
CA TYR A 206 -5.96 6.60 12.85
C TYR A 206 -4.59 6.69 12.20
N ALA A 207 -4.39 6.07 11.03
CA ALA A 207 -3.19 6.31 10.22
C ALA A 207 -3.06 7.79 9.82
N ARG A 208 -4.17 8.45 9.43
CA ARG A 208 -4.15 9.90 9.15
C ARG A 208 -3.92 10.74 10.40
N LYS A 209 -4.44 10.33 11.56
CA LYS A 209 -4.14 10.97 12.84
C LYS A 209 -2.66 10.88 13.20
N PHE A 210 -2.04 9.72 12.97
CA PHE A 210 -0.60 9.53 13.14
C PHE A 210 0.20 10.51 12.28
N VAL A 211 -0.10 10.61 10.99
CA VAL A 211 0.55 11.58 10.08
C VAL A 211 0.34 13.02 10.56
N LYS A 212 -0.86 13.37 11.04
CA LYS A 212 -1.14 14.70 11.62
C LYS A 212 -0.29 14.98 12.85
N ARG A 213 -0.13 14.04 13.77
CA ARG A 213 0.73 14.20 14.95
C ARG A 213 2.19 14.34 14.56
N LEU A 214 2.68 13.49 13.67
CA LEU A 214 4.04 13.64 13.13
C LEU A 214 4.24 15.00 12.47
N HIS A 215 3.26 15.50 11.71
CA HIS A 215 3.35 16.83 11.12
C HIS A 215 3.57 17.91 12.18
N ASN A 216 2.82 17.85 13.28
CA ASN A 216 2.77 18.89 14.31
C ASN A 216 3.92 18.79 15.33
N GLU A 217 4.32 17.59 15.71
CA GLU A 217 5.27 17.34 16.80
C GLU A 217 6.72 17.18 16.32
N ILE A 218 6.94 16.77 15.07
CA ILE A 218 8.27 16.47 14.55
C ILE A 218 8.80 17.65 13.77
N VAL A 219 9.97 18.19 14.13
CA VAL A 219 10.59 19.29 13.38
C VAL A 219 11.57 18.75 12.34
N ASN A 220 12.39 17.76 12.69
CA ASN A 220 13.45 17.21 11.84
C ASN A 220 13.60 15.69 12.01
N PHE A 221 14.62 15.11 11.36
CA PHE A 221 14.90 13.68 11.45
C PHE A 221 15.29 13.19 12.86
N GLN A 222 16.01 13.99 13.65
CA GLN A 222 16.37 13.61 15.02
C GLN A 222 15.13 13.48 15.91
N ASP A 223 14.21 14.44 15.80
CA ASP A 223 12.92 14.37 16.50
C ASP A 223 12.11 13.16 16.06
N LEU A 224 12.13 12.84 14.75
CA LEU A 224 11.44 11.68 14.21
C LEU A 224 11.95 10.39 14.86
N VAL A 225 13.26 10.19 14.88
CA VAL A 225 13.90 9.02 15.50
C VAL A 225 13.54 8.91 16.98
N LYS A 226 13.50 10.04 17.70
CA LYS A 226 13.20 10.06 19.13
C LYS A 226 11.73 9.81 19.46
N ASN A 227 10.80 10.29 18.63
CA ASN A 227 9.39 10.41 19.02
C ASN A 227 8.42 9.59 18.18
N ALA A 228 8.78 9.12 16.98
CA ALA A 228 7.83 8.47 16.09
C ALA A 228 7.20 7.20 16.69
N GLU A 229 7.99 6.40 17.41
CA GLU A 229 7.51 5.19 18.10
C GLU A 229 6.50 5.55 19.20
N ARG A 230 6.87 6.48 20.09
CA ARG A 230 5.96 6.99 21.14
C ARG A 230 4.63 7.48 20.55
N ILE A 231 4.69 8.31 19.51
CA ILE A 231 3.48 8.85 18.85
C ILE A 231 2.67 7.71 18.22
N GLY A 232 3.34 6.73 17.61
CA GLY A 232 2.70 5.54 17.05
C GLY A 232 1.94 4.74 18.10
N ASP A 233 2.57 4.47 19.23
CA ASP A 233 1.98 3.74 20.35
C ASP A 233 0.77 4.45 20.95
N GLU A 234 0.85 5.77 21.13
CA GLU A 234 -0.26 6.58 21.62
C GLU A 234 -1.45 6.51 20.66
N VAL A 235 -1.21 6.70 19.35
CA VAL A 235 -2.27 6.64 18.34
C VAL A 235 -2.83 5.22 18.23
N ASN A 236 -2.01 4.18 18.36
CA ASN A 236 -2.47 2.80 18.35
C ASN A 236 -3.34 2.49 19.58
N LYS A 237 -2.97 2.96 20.78
CA LYS A 237 -3.83 2.83 21.98
C LYS A 237 -5.20 3.49 21.77
N GLU A 238 -5.22 4.68 21.17
CA GLU A 238 -6.48 5.35 20.84
C GLU A 238 -7.28 4.65 19.74
N LEU A 239 -6.63 3.99 18.79
CA LEU A 239 -7.26 3.14 17.78
C LEU A 239 -7.94 1.95 18.47
N GLN A 240 -7.22 1.22 19.32
CA GLN A 240 -7.77 0.06 20.03
C GLN A 240 -8.96 0.45 20.90
N SER A 241 -8.85 1.54 21.66
CA SER A 241 -9.97 2.06 22.46
C SER A 241 -11.18 2.40 21.59
N LYS A 242 -10.97 2.98 20.40
CA LYS A 242 -12.07 3.35 19.51
C LYS A 242 -12.72 2.14 18.83
N GLN A 243 -11.96 1.11 18.46
CA GLN A 243 -12.50 -0.14 17.93
C GLN A 243 -13.36 -0.85 18.99
N GLN A 244 -12.90 -0.90 20.25
CA GLN A 244 -13.67 -1.47 21.36
C GLN A 244 -14.96 -0.68 21.64
N GLU A 245 -14.91 0.64 21.59
CA GLU A 245 -16.09 1.50 21.73
C GLU A 245 -17.12 1.24 20.62
N TYR A 246 -16.64 1.09 19.38
CA TYR A 246 -17.46 0.76 18.23
C TYR A 246 -18.14 -0.60 18.38
N ASP A 247 -17.37 -1.66 18.67
CA ASP A 247 -17.87 -3.01 18.89
C ASP A 247 -18.93 -3.05 20.00
N ALA A 248 -18.61 -2.46 21.17
CA ALA A 248 -19.53 -2.42 22.29
C ALA A 248 -20.83 -1.69 21.96
N ALA A 249 -20.76 -0.61 21.15
CA ALA A 249 -21.94 0.13 20.74
C ALA A 249 -22.82 -0.66 19.77
N VAL A 250 -22.24 -1.28 18.75
CA VAL A 250 -22.98 -2.00 17.70
C VAL A 250 -23.49 -3.34 18.18
N TYR A 251 -22.72 -4.09 18.98
CA TYR A 251 -23.21 -5.33 19.57
C TYR A 251 -24.36 -5.13 20.55
N LYS A 252 -24.43 -3.96 21.21
CA LYS A 252 -25.58 -3.58 22.03
C LYS A 252 -26.79 -3.15 21.19
N ASP A 253 -26.55 -2.50 20.05
CA ASP A 253 -27.59 -1.94 19.19
C ASP A 253 -27.09 -1.83 17.73
N LEU A 254 -27.52 -2.78 16.90
CA LEU A 254 -27.09 -2.89 15.50
C LEU A 254 -27.47 -1.65 14.67
N SER A 255 -28.49 -0.88 15.07
CA SER A 255 -28.89 0.34 14.35
C SER A 255 -27.81 1.42 14.36
N LYS A 256 -26.89 1.37 15.34
CA LYS A 256 -25.77 2.31 15.48
C LYS A 256 -24.69 2.15 14.40
N GLN A 257 -24.70 1.08 13.62
CA GLN A 257 -23.77 0.90 12.49
C GLN A 257 -23.77 2.13 11.57
N SER A 258 -24.95 2.63 11.21
CA SER A 258 -25.12 3.80 10.33
C SER A 258 -24.48 5.07 10.90
N PHE A 259 -24.65 5.30 12.21
CA PHE A 259 -24.03 6.43 12.91
C PHE A 259 -22.49 6.34 12.86
N TRP A 260 -21.93 5.16 13.09
CA TRP A 260 -20.48 4.95 13.05
C TRP A 260 -19.89 5.07 11.65
N ASN A 261 -20.64 4.62 10.62
CA ASN A 261 -20.29 4.84 9.22
C ASN A 261 -20.19 6.36 8.92
N GLU A 262 -21.19 7.14 9.32
CA GLU A 262 -21.20 8.59 9.12
C GLU A 262 -20.10 9.30 9.92
N TRP A 263 -19.89 8.90 11.18
CA TRP A 263 -18.83 9.44 12.02
C TRP A 263 -17.45 9.22 11.39
N THR A 264 -17.17 8.00 10.92
CA THR A 264 -15.89 7.64 10.31
C THR A 264 -15.69 8.40 9.00
N ALA A 265 -16.71 8.46 8.13
CA ALA A 265 -16.66 9.21 6.88
C ALA A 265 -16.40 10.70 7.11
N THR A 266 -17.08 11.30 8.09
CA THR A 266 -16.90 12.70 8.49
C THR A 266 -15.51 12.95 9.04
N ALA A 267 -15.00 12.07 9.90
CA ALA A 267 -13.67 12.18 10.47
C ALA A 267 -12.57 12.05 9.41
N LEU A 268 -12.72 11.11 8.46
CA LEU A 268 -11.83 10.95 7.32
C LEU A 268 -11.83 12.19 6.42
N LYS A 269 -12.99 12.81 6.20
CA LYS A 269 -13.11 14.08 5.45
C LYS A 269 -12.40 15.23 6.16
N LYS A 270 -12.52 15.34 7.49
CA LYS A 270 -11.79 16.33 8.29
C LYS A 270 -10.27 16.14 8.21
N LEU A 271 -9.80 14.91 8.03
CA LEU A 271 -8.39 14.59 7.84
C LEU A 271 -7.98 14.45 6.36
N ALA A 272 -8.77 14.98 5.42
CA ALA A 272 -8.43 14.99 4.00
C ALA A 272 -7.04 15.60 3.69
N PRO A 273 -6.54 16.64 4.40
CA PRO A 273 -5.17 17.15 4.20
C PRO A 273 -4.07 16.10 4.38
N TYR A 274 -4.33 15.03 5.13
CA TYR A 274 -3.38 13.95 5.40
C TYR A 274 -3.66 12.67 4.61
N LYS A 275 -4.55 12.73 3.59
CA LYS A 275 -4.96 11.57 2.79
C LYS A 275 -3.81 10.89 2.02
N THR A 276 -2.81 11.67 1.58
CA THR A 276 -1.64 11.12 0.88
C THR A 276 -0.74 10.30 1.80
N LYS A 277 -0.92 10.45 3.12
CA LYS A 277 -0.15 9.77 4.18
C LYS A 277 1.37 9.85 3.95
N LYS A 278 1.81 11.00 3.41
CA LYS A 278 3.20 11.31 3.12
C LYS A 278 3.58 12.62 3.78
N LEU A 279 4.71 12.62 4.49
CA LEU A 279 5.25 13.77 5.20
C LEU A 279 6.73 13.92 4.86
N ASN A 280 7.15 15.14 4.56
CA ASN A 280 8.56 15.45 4.35
C ASN A 280 9.04 16.31 5.54
N LYS A 281 10.18 15.97 6.13
CA LYS A 281 10.83 16.76 7.19
C LYS A 281 12.30 17.00 6.83
N PRO A 282 12.92 18.10 7.30
CA PRO A 282 14.37 18.29 7.18
C PRO A 282 15.17 17.10 7.73
N TYR A 283 16.19 16.67 6.99
CA TYR A 283 17.10 15.62 7.41
C TYR A 283 18.19 16.13 8.37
N LYS A 284 18.74 17.31 8.06
CA LYS A 284 19.69 18.06 8.92
C LYS A 284 19.01 19.29 9.48
#